data_AF-H9UHZ5-F1
#
_entry.id   AF-H9UHZ5-F1
#
_cell.length_a   1.000
_cell.length_b   1.000
_cell.length_c   1.000
_cell.angle_alpha   90.00
_cell.angle_beta   90.00
_cell.angle_gamma   90.00
#
_symmetry.space_group_name_H-M   'P 1'
#
loop_
_entity.id
_entity.type
_entity.pdbx_description
1 polymer ?
#
loop_
_entity_poly.entity_id
_entity_poly.type
_entity_poly.pdbx_seq_one_letter_code
_entity_poly.pdbx_strand_id
1 'polypeptide(L)'
;MSEAITSQLQLLVRNPVFLSTFTSWLTAQVIKAFIDVLRRRTDTTRDLMVTVFWKTGGMPSSHSSMVTSLALSTGLTYGFNTGLFMFAFFYGGLVVRDAMGVRLAAGRQAQTLNRLGREMEQKQGIPFTPVKEINGHTPAEVSVGALIGFFMAVAFHFL
;
A
#
# COMPACT_ATOMS: atom_id res chain seq x y z
N MET A 1 -2.96 -20.47 30.12
CA MET A 1 -2.26 -19.46 29.28
C MET A 1 -2.42 -19.73 27.79
N SER A 2 -2.11 -20.94 27.31
CA SER A 2 -2.33 -21.34 25.89
C SER A 2 -3.78 -21.14 25.43
N GLU A 3 -4.76 -21.61 26.19
CA GLU A 3 -6.19 -21.49 25.81
C GLU A 3 -6.71 -20.05 25.72
N ALA A 4 -6.22 -19.15 26.56
CA ALA A 4 -6.58 -17.73 26.54
C ALA A 4 -6.04 -17.01 25.30
N ILE A 5 -4.89 -17.43 24.79
CA ILE A 5 -4.32 -16.90 23.54
C ILE A 5 -5.13 -17.41 22.35
N THR A 6 -5.49 -18.70 22.34
CA THR A 6 -6.28 -19.31 21.27
C THR A 6 -7.66 -18.66 21.13
N SER A 7 -8.32 -18.33 22.24
CA SER A 7 -9.64 -17.66 22.20
C SER A 7 -9.56 -16.23 21.67
N GLN A 8 -8.53 -15.47 22.04
CA GLN A 8 -8.29 -14.12 21.51
C GLN A 8 -7.99 -14.14 20.00
N LEU A 9 -7.23 -15.14 19.53
CA LEU A 9 -6.99 -15.33 18.10
C LEU A 9 -8.27 -15.66 17.34
N GLN A 10 -9.14 -16.50 17.92
CA GLN A 10 -10.44 -16.80 17.31
C GLN A 10 -11.33 -15.56 17.22
N LEU A 11 -11.35 -14.71 18.25
CA LEU A 11 -12.09 -13.44 18.23
C LEU A 11 -11.53 -12.47 17.18
N LEU A 12 -10.21 -12.40 17.03
CA LEU A 12 -9.57 -11.55 16.03
C LEU A 12 -9.94 -11.99 14.61
N VAL A 13 -9.83 -13.28 14.31
CA VAL A 13 -10.12 -13.82 12.97
C VAL A 13 -11.62 -13.77 12.65
N ARG A 14 -12.50 -13.68 13.65
CA ARG A 14 -13.94 -13.46 13.44
C ARG A 14 -14.33 -11.98 13.32
N ASN A 15 -13.42 -11.05 13.59
CA ASN A 15 -13.75 -9.63 13.57
C ASN A 15 -13.88 -9.14 12.11
N PRO A 16 -15.02 -8.55 11.71
CA PRO A 16 -15.25 -8.11 10.33
C PRO A 16 -14.28 -7.00 9.90
N VAL A 17 -13.84 -6.14 10.83
CA VAL A 17 -12.83 -5.11 10.57
C VAL A 17 -11.47 -5.74 10.27
N PHE A 18 -11.07 -6.75 11.04
CA PHE A 18 -9.82 -7.45 10.79
C PHE A 18 -9.85 -8.20 9.45
N LEU A 19 -10.90 -8.98 9.23
CA LEU A 19 -11.06 -9.77 8.00
C LEU A 19 -11.11 -8.88 6.76
N SER A 20 -11.95 -7.85 6.74
CA SER A 20 -12.03 -6.91 5.61
C SER A 20 -10.70 -6.21 5.34
N THR A 21 -9.99 -5.76 6.39
CA THR A 21 -8.72 -5.05 6.24
C THR A 21 -7.63 -5.97 5.68
N PHE A 22 -7.49 -7.16 6.27
CA PHE A 22 -6.47 -8.14 5.87
C PHE A 22 -6.72 -8.66 4.45
N THR A 23 -7.96 -9.05 4.15
CA THR A 23 -8.32 -9.56 2.82
C THR A 23 -8.21 -8.48 1.75
N SER A 24 -8.54 -7.22 2.06
CA SER A 24 -8.36 -6.11 1.12
C SER A 24 -6.89 -5.86 0.77
N TRP A 25 -6.01 -5.91 1.78
CA TRP A 25 -4.57 -5.85 1.57
C TRP A 25 -4.08 -7.02 0.70
N LEU A 26 -4.49 -8.24 1.03
CA LEU A 26 -4.11 -9.45 0.30
C LEU A 26 -4.57 -9.39 -1.16
N THR A 27 -5.84 -9.02 -1.40
CA THR A 27 -6.41 -8.87 -2.74
C THR A 27 -5.63 -7.84 -3.56
N ALA A 28 -5.29 -6.69 -2.99
CA ALA A 28 -4.49 -5.69 -3.69
C ALA A 28 -3.09 -6.22 -4.08
N GLN A 29 -2.46 -6.99 -3.20
CA GLN A 29 -1.15 -7.59 -3.48
C GLN A 29 -1.23 -8.70 -4.54
N VAL A 30 -2.28 -9.54 -4.52
CA VAL A 30 -2.51 -10.57 -5.54
C VAL A 30 -2.76 -9.95 -6.91
N ILE A 31 -3.61 -8.91 -6.99
CA ILE A 31 -3.87 -8.19 -8.25
C ILE A 31 -2.58 -7.56 -8.77
N LYS A 32 -1.79 -6.93 -7.90
CA LYS A 32 -0.51 -6.34 -8.29
C LYS A 32 0.44 -7.39 -8.87
N ALA A 33 0.61 -8.51 -8.18
CA ALA A 33 1.46 -9.61 -8.65
C ALA A 33 1.01 -10.11 -10.03
N PHE A 34 -0.31 -10.25 -10.24
CA PHE A 34 -0.86 -10.65 -11.53
C PHE A 34 -0.58 -9.62 -12.64
N ILE A 35 -0.76 -8.32 -12.36
CA ILE A 35 -0.47 -7.24 -13.32
C ILE A 35 1.01 -7.24 -13.72
N ASP A 36 1.92 -7.43 -12.76
CA ASP A 36 3.37 -7.44 -13.03
C ASP A 36 3.79 -8.61 -13.93
N VAL A 37 3.19 -9.80 -13.71
CA VAL A 37 3.39 -10.97 -14.58
C VAL A 37 2.85 -10.70 -15.99
N LEU A 38 1.63 -10.18 -16.12
CA LEU A 38 1.01 -9.90 -17.42
C LEU A 38 1.78 -8.85 -18.24
N ARG A 39 2.36 -7.85 -17.56
CA ARG A 39 3.16 -6.80 -18.20
C ARG A 39 4.58 -7.25 -18.55
N ARG A 40 4.93 -8.53 -18.38
CA ARG A 40 6.28 -9.09 -18.59
C ARG A 40 7.38 -8.24 -17.94
N ARG A 41 7.09 -7.62 -16.79
CA ARG A 41 8.08 -6.80 -16.07
C ARG A 41 9.09 -7.64 -15.28
N THR A 42 8.92 -8.97 -15.30
CA THR A 42 9.60 -9.88 -14.39
C THR A 42 9.72 -11.26 -15.06
N ASP A 43 10.93 -11.67 -15.45
CA ASP A 43 11.19 -12.98 -16.10
C ASP A 43 11.55 -14.09 -15.09
N THR A 44 11.64 -13.79 -13.79
CA THR A 44 12.06 -14.74 -12.74
C THR A 44 11.20 -14.62 -11.48
N THR A 45 10.75 -15.77 -10.93
CA THR A 45 9.90 -15.89 -9.72
C THR A 45 10.48 -15.20 -8.48
N ARG A 46 11.81 -15.11 -8.39
CA ARG A 46 12.54 -14.40 -7.32
C ARG A 46 12.36 -12.89 -7.40
N ASP A 47 12.32 -12.34 -8.60
CA ASP A 47 12.12 -10.90 -8.84
C ASP A 47 10.65 -10.49 -8.66
N LEU A 48 9.73 -11.47 -8.80
CA LEU A 48 8.32 -11.31 -8.42
C LEU A 48 8.16 -11.16 -6.90
N MET A 49 8.82 -12.01 -6.10
CA MET A 49 8.79 -11.85 -4.64
C MET A 49 9.42 -10.53 -4.19
N VAL A 50 10.57 -10.15 -4.75
CA VAL A 50 11.21 -8.86 -4.42
C VAL A 50 10.33 -7.68 -4.86
N THR A 51 9.64 -7.78 -6.00
CA THR A 51 8.71 -6.73 -6.45
C THR A 51 7.46 -6.65 -5.56
N VAL A 52 6.85 -7.78 -5.19
CA VAL A 52 5.63 -7.82 -4.36
C VAL A 52 5.88 -7.40 -2.91
N PHE A 53 7.04 -7.77 -2.34
CA PHE A 53 7.37 -7.49 -0.95
C PHE A 53 8.23 -6.23 -0.75
N TRP A 54 9.07 -5.85 -1.71
CA TRP A 54 10.12 -4.83 -1.52
C TRP A 54 10.11 -3.67 -2.53
N LYS A 55 9.48 -3.79 -3.72
CA LYS A 55 9.25 -2.61 -4.56
C LYS A 55 8.14 -1.76 -3.95
N THR A 56 8.48 -0.51 -3.68
CA THR A 56 7.51 0.55 -3.39
C THR A 56 6.83 0.99 -4.69
N GLY A 57 5.53 1.30 -4.65
CA GLY A 57 4.74 1.70 -5.84
C GLY A 57 3.94 0.57 -6.52
N GLY A 58 3.31 0.89 -7.66
CA GLY A 58 2.57 -0.05 -8.51
C GLY A 58 1.06 -0.10 -8.28
N MET A 59 0.32 -0.52 -9.31
CA MET A 59 -1.14 -0.64 -9.32
C MET A 59 -1.58 -2.05 -8.89
N PRO A 60 -2.57 -2.20 -8.00
CA PRO A 60 -3.22 -1.19 -7.15
C PRO A 60 -2.43 -0.89 -5.87
N SER A 61 -2.72 0.24 -5.21
CA SER A 61 -2.10 0.58 -3.93
C SER A 61 -2.67 -0.26 -2.78
N SER A 62 -1.86 -1.17 -2.25
CA SER A 62 -2.21 -2.00 -1.09
C SER A 62 -2.38 -1.19 0.21
N HIS A 63 -1.61 -0.11 0.38
CA HIS A 63 -1.75 0.80 1.53
C HIS A 63 -3.09 1.52 1.48
N SER A 64 -3.46 2.07 0.31
CA SER A 64 -4.76 2.73 0.15
C SER A 64 -5.92 1.76 0.36
N SER A 65 -5.83 0.55 -0.19
CA SER A 65 -6.82 -0.51 -0.01
C SER A 65 -7.02 -0.86 1.47
N MET A 66 -5.92 -1.06 2.20
CA MET A 66 -5.95 -1.40 3.62
C MET A 66 -6.58 -0.30 4.47
N VAL A 67 -6.13 0.96 4.33
CA VAL A 67 -6.63 2.05 5.18
C VAL A 67 -8.07 2.44 4.86
N THR A 68 -8.48 2.36 3.58
CA THR A 68 -9.88 2.58 3.21
C THR A 68 -10.78 1.49 3.78
N SER A 69 -10.37 0.21 3.68
CA SER A 69 -11.13 -0.90 4.27
C SER A 69 -11.23 -0.77 5.79
N LEU A 70 -10.13 -0.44 6.48
CA LEU A 70 -10.08 -0.24 7.92
C LEU A 70 -11.03 0.88 8.38
N ALA A 71 -10.95 2.06 7.75
CA ALA A 71 -11.79 3.19 8.12
C ALA A 71 -13.27 2.90 7.85
N LEU A 72 -13.60 2.36 6.67
CA LEU A 72 -14.99 2.08 6.31
C LEU A 72 -15.58 0.96 7.16
N SER A 73 -14.87 -0.16 7.34
CA SER A 73 -15.36 -1.27 8.15
C SER A 73 -15.51 -0.88 9.63
N THR A 74 -14.61 -0.04 10.15
CA THR A 74 -14.74 0.53 11.50
C THR A 74 -16.00 1.40 11.61
N GLY A 75 -16.25 2.26 10.62
CA GLY A 75 -17.45 3.10 10.56
C GLY A 75 -18.74 2.31 10.46
N LEU A 76 -18.76 1.23 9.67
CA LEU A 76 -19.90 0.34 9.51
C LEU A 76 -20.15 -0.53 10.75
N THR A 77 -19.10 -0.97 11.44
CA THR A 77 -19.20 -1.89 12.60
C THR A 77 -19.47 -1.16 13.91
N TYR A 78 -18.80 -0.04 14.14
CA TYR A 78 -18.85 0.68 15.42
C TYR A 78 -19.55 2.04 15.32
N GLY A 79 -19.80 2.54 14.10
CA GLY A 79 -20.43 3.83 13.85
C GLY A 79 -19.44 4.93 13.50
N PHE A 80 -19.86 5.83 12.60
CA PHE A 80 -19.06 6.95 12.10
C PHE A 80 -18.82 8.07 13.13
N ASN A 81 -19.57 8.10 14.24
CA ASN A 81 -19.39 9.08 15.32
C ASN A 81 -18.42 8.59 16.42
N THR A 82 -17.72 7.48 16.21
CA THR A 82 -16.79 6.94 17.20
C THR A 82 -15.38 7.50 17.04
N GLY A 83 -14.66 7.64 18.16
CA GLY A 83 -13.23 8.00 18.12
C GLY A 83 -12.38 7.01 17.32
N LEU A 84 -12.78 5.73 17.27
CA LEU A 84 -12.12 4.70 16.46
C LEU A 84 -12.24 4.99 14.96
N PHE A 85 -13.44 5.32 14.48
CA PHE A 85 -13.63 5.72 13.08
C PHE A 85 -12.82 6.98 12.75
N MET A 86 -12.92 8.01 13.60
CA MET A 86 -12.18 9.27 13.39
C MET A 86 -10.67 9.02 13.31
N PHE A 87 -10.13 8.23 14.24
CA PHE A 87 -8.72 7.82 14.22
C PHE A 87 -8.37 7.10 12.92
N ALA A 88 -9.12 6.06 12.53
CA ALA A 88 -8.85 5.29 11.32
C ALA A 88 -8.94 6.15 10.05
N PHE A 89 -9.91 7.06 9.98
CA PHE A 89 -10.11 7.96 8.85
C PHE A 89 -8.93 8.95 8.69
N PHE A 90 -8.57 9.66 9.75
CA PHE A 90 -7.45 10.61 9.70
C PHE A 90 -6.11 9.91 9.52
N TYR A 91 -5.90 8.76 10.17
CA TYR A 91 -4.72 7.95 9.98
C TYR A 91 -4.60 7.45 8.53
N GLY A 92 -5.70 7.00 7.93
CA GLY A 92 -5.74 6.61 6.52
C GLY A 92 -5.39 7.78 5.59
N GLY A 93 -5.91 8.97 5.87
CA GLY A 93 -5.54 10.20 5.15
C GLY A 93 -4.05 10.51 5.22
N LEU A 94 -3.44 10.39 6.40
CA LEU A 94 -1.99 10.58 6.59
C LEU A 94 -1.17 9.58 5.77
N VAL A 95 -1.56 8.30 5.79
CA VAL A 95 -0.87 7.24 5.03
C VAL A 95 -0.95 7.50 3.52
N VAL A 96 -2.13 7.88 3.02
CA VAL A 96 -2.29 8.21 1.59
C VAL A 96 -1.48 9.46 1.22
N ARG A 97 -1.47 10.48 2.10
CA ARG A 97 -0.72 11.72 1.87
C ARG A 97 0.79 11.48 1.87
N ASP A 98 1.32 10.65 2.75
CA ASP A 98 2.74 10.27 2.76
C ASP A 98 3.11 9.51 1.48
N ALA A 99 2.27 8.56 1.07
CA ALA A 99 2.48 7.73 -0.11
C ALA A 99 2.46 8.52 -1.44
N MET A 100 1.54 9.49 -1.59
CA MET A 100 1.38 10.27 -2.82
C MET A 100 2.14 11.60 -2.82
N GLY A 101 2.29 12.24 -1.66
CA GLY A 101 2.88 13.57 -1.55
C GLY A 101 4.39 13.51 -1.40
N VAL A 102 4.82 13.10 -0.21
CA VAL A 102 6.23 13.19 0.20
C VAL A 102 7.09 12.19 -0.57
N ARG A 103 6.68 10.92 -0.64
CA ARG A 103 7.47 9.87 -1.30
C ARG A 103 7.58 10.05 -2.81
N LEU A 104 6.49 10.47 -3.47
CA LEU A 104 6.51 10.71 -4.91
C LEU A 104 7.40 11.91 -5.28
N ALA A 105 7.34 12.98 -4.50
CA ALA A 105 8.19 14.16 -4.71
C ALA A 105 9.67 13.82 -4.49
N ALA A 106 10.00 13.13 -3.39
CA ALA A 106 11.37 12.67 -3.11
C ALA A 106 11.89 11.74 -4.21
N GLY A 107 11.05 10.84 -4.73
CA GLY A 107 11.38 9.98 -5.87
C GLY A 107 11.74 10.76 -7.15
N ARG A 108 10.92 11.76 -7.51
CA ARG A 108 11.17 12.63 -8.67
C ARG A 108 12.45 13.46 -8.50
N GLN A 109 12.72 13.93 -7.29
CA GLN A 109 13.96 14.63 -6.96
C GLN A 109 15.17 13.70 -7.09
N ALA A 110 15.10 12.48 -6.54
CA ALA A 110 16.16 11.47 -6.65
C ALA A 110 16.47 11.12 -8.12
N GLN A 111 15.43 10.94 -8.96
CA GLN A 111 15.59 10.70 -10.40
C GLN A 111 16.30 11.87 -11.11
N THR A 112 15.90 13.09 -10.79
CA THR A 112 16.49 14.30 -11.40
C THR A 112 17.95 14.44 -10.97
N LEU A 113 18.24 14.22 -9.69
CA LEU A 113 19.60 14.26 -9.13
C LEU A 113 20.48 13.19 -9.75
N ASN A 114 19.99 11.95 -9.89
CA ASN A 114 20.72 10.86 -10.54
C ASN A 114 21.01 11.15 -12.01
N ARG A 115 20.09 11.80 -12.73
CA ARG A 115 20.33 12.23 -14.12
C ARG A 115 21.43 13.27 -14.20
N LEU A 116 21.35 14.32 -13.38
CA LEU A 116 22.36 15.39 -13.35
C LEU A 116 23.75 14.87 -12.95
N GLY A 117 23.81 14.01 -11.94
CA GLY A 117 25.06 13.40 -11.49
C GLY A 117 25.74 12.56 -12.58
N ARG A 118 24.97 11.74 -13.31
CA ARG A 118 25.48 10.98 -14.46
C ARG A 118 25.98 11.89 -15.59
N GLU A 119 25.28 12.99 -15.87
CA GLU A 119 25.71 13.95 -16.88
C GLU A 119 27.02 14.67 -16.48
N MET A 120 27.20 15.00 -15.21
CA MET A 120 28.45 15.61 -14.72
C MET A 120 29.61 14.63 -14.71
N GLU A 121 29.39 13.37 -14.34
CA GLU A 121 30.41 12.33 -14.41
C GLU A 121 30.89 12.13 -15.86
N GLN A 122 29.96 12.10 -16.82
CA GLN A 122 30.29 11.97 -18.24
C GLN A 122 31.01 13.19 -18.83
N LYS A 123 30.61 14.40 -18.46
CA LYS A 123 31.14 15.64 -19.08
C LYS A 123 32.37 16.21 -18.38
N GLN A 124 32.44 16.05 -17.06
CA GLN A 124 33.43 16.74 -16.21
C GLN A 124 34.32 15.74 -15.44
N GLY A 125 34.05 14.43 -15.52
CA GLY A 125 34.82 13.41 -14.80
C GLY A 125 34.65 13.46 -13.29
N ILE A 126 33.61 14.15 -12.78
CA ILE A 126 33.31 14.23 -11.36
C ILE A 126 32.59 12.93 -10.96
N PRO A 127 33.20 12.07 -10.11
CA PRO A 127 32.57 10.81 -9.72
C PRO A 127 31.26 11.06 -8.97
N PHE A 128 30.21 10.35 -9.34
CA PHE A 128 28.89 10.51 -8.72
C PHE A 128 28.27 9.17 -8.33
N THR A 129 27.82 9.07 -7.08
CA THR A 129 27.13 7.88 -6.58
C THR A 129 25.61 8.10 -6.63
N PRO A 130 24.84 7.27 -7.37
CA PRO A 130 23.40 7.40 -7.45
C PRO A 130 22.70 7.23 -6.10
N VAL A 131 21.69 8.06 -5.85
CA VAL A 131 20.82 7.95 -4.68
C VAL A 131 19.67 6.97 -4.95
N LYS A 132 19.15 6.34 -3.90
CA LYS A 132 18.03 5.41 -3.99
C LYS A 132 16.77 6.14 -4.49
N GLU A 133 16.22 5.68 -5.59
CA GLU A 133 14.95 6.18 -6.13
C GLU A 133 13.78 5.51 -5.40
N ILE A 134 12.97 6.30 -4.70
CA ILE A 134 11.76 5.83 -4.03
C ILE A 134 10.58 6.02 -4.98
N ASN A 135 9.84 4.97 -5.26
CA ASN A 135 8.64 5.08 -6.08
C ASN A 135 7.43 5.30 -5.16
N GLY A 136 6.88 6.52 -5.20
CA GLY A 136 5.57 6.81 -4.64
C GLY A 136 4.44 6.20 -5.47
N HIS A 137 3.20 6.35 -4.99
CA HIS A 137 2.02 5.93 -5.73
C HIS A 137 1.44 7.08 -6.57
N THR A 138 0.91 6.75 -7.74
CA THR A 138 0.14 7.72 -8.54
C THR A 138 -1.29 7.87 -7.99
N PRO A 139 -1.97 9.01 -8.23
CA PRO A 139 -3.36 9.17 -7.80
C PRO A 139 -4.28 8.04 -8.27
N ALA A 140 -4.11 7.56 -9.50
CA ALA A 140 -4.89 6.46 -10.06
C ALA A 140 -4.68 5.14 -9.30
N GLU A 141 -3.43 4.82 -8.92
CA GLU A 141 -3.13 3.62 -8.13
C GLU A 141 -3.80 3.65 -6.75
N VAL A 142 -3.84 4.83 -6.13
CA VAL A 142 -4.52 5.06 -4.85
C VAL A 142 -6.03 4.93 -5.02
N SER A 143 -6.63 5.54 -6.04
CA SER A 143 -8.08 5.42 -6.30
C SER A 143 -8.52 3.97 -6.49
N VAL A 144 -7.79 3.18 -7.28
CA VAL A 144 -8.10 1.75 -7.46
C VAL A 144 -7.93 0.99 -6.15
N GLY A 145 -6.89 1.29 -5.37
CA GLY A 145 -6.71 0.73 -4.03
C GLY A 145 -7.90 1.03 -3.12
N ALA A 146 -8.30 2.29 -3.03
CA ALA A 146 -9.45 2.72 -2.22
C ALA A 146 -10.76 2.03 -2.64
N LEU A 147 -10.99 1.82 -3.94
CA LEU A 147 -12.14 1.06 -4.43
C LEU A 147 -12.13 -0.39 -3.95
N ILE A 148 -10.98 -1.07 -4.01
CA ILE A 148 -10.84 -2.43 -3.46
C ILE A 148 -11.17 -2.40 -1.96
N GLY A 149 -10.60 -1.44 -1.22
CA GLY A 149 -10.89 -1.24 0.21
C GLY A 149 -12.38 -1.07 0.52
N PHE A 150 -13.05 -0.24 -0.26
CA PHE A 150 -14.48 0.01 -0.15
C PHE A 150 -15.30 -1.28 -0.32
N PHE A 151 -15.07 -2.01 -1.43
CA PHE A 151 -15.85 -3.22 -1.72
C PHE A 151 -15.59 -4.33 -0.69
N MET A 152 -14.35 -4.47 -0.20
CA MET A 152 -14.02 -5.47 0.82
C MET A 152 -14.65 -5.15 2.17
N ALA A 153 -14.64 -3.89 2.60
CA ALA A 153 -15.32 -3.48 3.82
C ALA A 153 -16.84 -3.69 3.75
N VAL A 154 -17.46 -3.36 2.61
CA VAL A 154 -18.89 -3.59 2.37
C VAL A 154 -19.20 -5.09 2.37
N ALA A 155 -18.44 -5.89 1.62
CA ALA A 155 -18.65 -7.34 1.50
C ALA A 155 -18.63 -8.04 2.87
N PHE A 156 -17.61 -7.77 3.69
CA PHE A 156 -17.46 -8.37 5.02
C PHE A 156 -18.37 -7.79 6.10
N HIS A 157 -18.97 -6.62 5.85
CA HIS A 157 -19.98 -6.09 6.77
C HIS A 157 -21.33 -6.81 6.62
N PHE A 158 -21.65 -7.22 5.38
CA PHE A 158 -22.91 -7.92 5.07
C PHE A 158 -22.81 -9.46 5.10
N LEU A 159 -21.59 -10.00 5.24
CA LEU A 159 -21.32 -11.44 5.37
C LEU A 159 -21.31 -11.87 6.85
#